data_AF-A0AAQ6IGS6-F1
#
_entry.id   AF-A0AAQ6IGS6-F1
#
_cell.length_a   1.000
_cell.length_b   1.000
_cell.length_c   1.000
_cell.angle_alpha   90.00
_cell.angle_beta   90.00
_cell.angle_gamma   90.00
#
_symmetry.space_group_name_H-M   'P 1'
#
loop_
_entity.id
_entity.type
_entity.pdbx_description
1 polymer ?
#
loop_
_entity_poly.entity_id
_entity_poly.type
_entity_poly.pdbx_seq_one_letter_code
_entity_poly.pdbx_strand_id
1 'polypeptide(L)'
;MRSSMLVLFLFFSAQAVAAIQGDSCTATTAQQQDLGNNPSSIPSVDPKLFTKRRYLSPRVLISSQPPDEEPAGTQGAGRRTRRGAGQPQHRGVYSVCESISVWVGNKTKATDISGNEVTVLPDVNINNVNKKQYFFETTCHSAPSGSSGCLGIDTRHWNSYCTNSHTFVRALTSFKNLVAWRLIRINVACVCVLSRKSWRQ
;
A
#
# COMPACT_ATOMS: atom_id res chain seq x y z
N MET A 1 15.94 67.52 8.45
CA MET A 1 14.64 68.16 8.14
C MET A 1 13.53 67.13 8.39
N ARG A 2 12.77 67.33 9.49
CA ARG A 2 11.30 67.20 9.66
C ARG A 2 10.60 65.95 9.07
N SER A 3 9.70 65.24 9.73
CA SER A 3 9.07 65.30 11.06
C SER A 3 8.26 64.01 11.24
N SER A 4 8.10 63.60 12.49
CA SER A 4 7.07 62.70 13.03
C SER A 4 5.64 63.18 12.68
N MET A 5 4.68 62.25 12.60
CA MET A 5 3.33 62.40 13.17
C MET A 5 2.69 61.02 13.46
N LEU A 6 2.38 60.80 14.74
CA LEU A 6 1.43 59.81 15.25
C LEU A 6 0.01 60.11 14.74
N VAL A 7 -0.79 59.07 14.50
CA VAL A 7 -2.25 59.16 14.68
C VAL A 7 -2.77 57.92 15.43
N LEU A 8 -3.45 58.26 16.52
CA LEU A 8 -4.15 57.47 17.52
C LEU A 8 -5.39 56.77 16.91
N PHE A 9 -5.63 55.49 17.22
CA PHE A 9 -7.00 54.95 17.17
C PHE A 9 -7.33 54.19 18.45
N LEU A 10 -8.53 54.52 18.93
CA LEU A 10 -9.05 54.39 20.29
C LEU A 10 -9.38 52.94 20.69
N PHE A 11 -9.14 52.66 21.97
CA PHE A 11 -9.70 51.54 22.72
C PHE A 11 -11.23 51.65 22.82
N PHE A 12 -11.93 50.55 22.58
CA PHE A 12 -13.22 50.28 23.22
C PHE A 12 -13.15 48.96 23.97
N SER A 13 -13.02 49.09 25.28
CA SER A 13 -13.29 48.06 26.29
C SER A 13 -14.78 48.03 26.60
N ALA A 14 -15.38 46.84 26.59
CA ALA A 14 -16.57 46.54 27.39
C ALA A 14 -16.49 45.10 27.87
N GLN A 15 -16.24 44.94 29.17
CA GLN A 15 -16.44 43.71 29.93
C GLN A 15 -17.94 43.43 30.06
N ALA A 16 -18.32 42.16 30.00
CA ALA A 16 -19.51 41.66 30.68
C ALA A 16 -19.11 40.38 31.42
N VAL A 17 -18.98 40.51 32.74
CA VAL A 17 -18.88 39.42 33.72
C VAL A 17 -20.30 39.16 34.22
N ALA A 18 -20.74 37.91 34.20
CA ALA A 18 -21.70 37.38 35.15
C ALA A 18 -21.49 35.87 35.30
N ALA A 19 -21.26 35.46 36.54
CA ALA A 19 -21.03 34.11 37.01
C ALA A 19 -22.35 33.36 37.27
N ILE A 20 -22.23 32.04 37.51
CA ILE A 20 -22.79 31.26 38.65
C ILE A 20 -23.27 29.86 38.23
N GLN A 21 -22.94 28.87 39.09
CA GLN A 21 -23.39 27.47 39.19
C GLN A 21 -22.95 26.53 38.02
N GLY A 22 -22.17 25.47 38.23
CA GLY A 22 -22.16 24.53 39.34
C GLY A 22 -23.10 23.38 39.04
N ASP A 23 -22.64 22.38 38.26
CA ASP A 23 -23.16 21.03 38.42
C ASP A 23 -22.12 19.95 38.09
N SER A 24 -22.07 18.98 38.98
CA SER A 24 -21.17 17.86 39.04
C SER A 24 -21.81 16.67 38.31
N CYS A 25 -21.13 16.11 37.31
CA CYS A 25 -21.44 14.78 36.80
C CYS A 25 -20.22 13.88 36.92
N THR A 26 -20.30 13.00 37.91
CA THR A 26 -19.50 11.79 38.10
C THR A 26 -19.85 10.72 37.07
N ALA A 27 -18.87 9.83 36.83
CA ALA A 27 -18.94 8.54 36.12
C ALA A 27 -19.19 8.60 34.59
N THR A 28 -18.27 8.12 33.75
CA THR A 28 -17.99 6.69 33.67
C THR A 28 -16.54 6.44 33.25
N THR A 29 -15.83 5.75 34.14
CA THR A 29 -14.57 5.07 33.91
C THR A 29 -14.72 4.09 32.74
N ALA A 30 -14.34 4.50 31.54
CA ALA A 30 -14.04 3.53 30.49
C ALA A 30 -12.74 2.85 30.91
N GLN A 31 -12.86 1.61 31.37
CA GLN A 31 -11.76 0.75 31.77
C GLN A 31 -10.67 0.77 30.69
N GLN A 32 -9.58 1.47 30.99
CA GLN A 32 -8.27 1.21 30.41
C GLN A 32 -7.87 -0.18 30.91
N GLN A 33 -8.36 -1.23 30.26
CA GLN A 33 -7.82 -2.57 30.42
C GLN A 33 -6.41 -2.54 29.85
N ASP A 34 -5.47 -2.37 30.77
CA ASP A 34 -4.07 -2.71 30.68
C ASP A 34 -3.94 -4.15 30.15
N LEU A 35 -3.85 -4.28 28.82
CA LEU A 35 -3.53 -5.53 28.16
C LEU A 35 -2.01 -5.62 28.13
N GLY A 36 -1.51 -6.36 29.13
CA GLY A 36 -0.12 -6.70 29.30
C GLY A 36 0.57 -7.03 27.98
N ASN A 37 1.77 -6.46 27.83
CA ASN A 37 2.74 -6.75 26.79
C ASN A 37 3.00 -8.25 26.69
N ASN A 38 2.22 -8.93 25.86
CA ASN A 38 2.55 -10.24 25.36
C ASN A 38 2.94 -10.03 23.89
N PRO A 39 4.22 -10.23 23.50
CA PRO A 39 4.73 -9.88 22.17
C PRO A 39 4.13 -10.72 21.01
N SER A 40 3.12 -11.54 21.30
CA SER A 40 2.50 -12.50 20.39
C SER A 40 1.00 -12.31 20.20
N SER A 41 0.38 -11.24 20.76
CA SER A 41 -1.05 -11.01 20.57
C SER A 41 -1.34 -10.38 19.20
N ILE A 42 -2.13 -11.09 18.39
CA ILE A 42 -2.59 -10.59 17.10
C ILE A 42 -3.45 -9.35 17.35
N PRO A 43 -3.17 -8.19 16.70
CA PRO A 43 -3.95 -6.99 16.91
C PRO A 43 -5.38 -7.19 16.45
N SER A 44 -6.33 -6.89 17.34
CA SER A 44 -7.76 -6.84 17.03
C SER A 44 -8.11 -5.48 16.43
N VAL A 45 -8.86 -5.47 15.32
CA VAL A 45 -9.26 -4.24 14.62
C VAL A 45 -10.75 -4.23 14.32
N ASP A 46 -11.32 -3.02 14.31
CA ASP A 46 -12.73 -2.80 14.01
C ASP A 46 -13.10 -3.32 12.61
N PRO A 47 -14.09 -4.23 12.50
CA PRO A 47 -14.60 -4.75 11.22
C PRO A 47 -15.02 -3.66 10.23
N LYS A 48 -15.48 -2.49 10.71
CA LYS A 48 -15.93 -1.37 9.86
C LYS A 48 -14.82 -0.78 8.99
N LEU A 49 -13.55 -1.07 9.29
CA LEU A 49 -12.41 -0.68 8.47
C LEU A 49 -12.33 -1.49 7.16
N PHE A 50 -12.90 -2.70 7.11
CA PHE A 50 -12.82 -3.58 5.94
C PHE A 50 -14.02 -3.44 5.00
N THR A 51 -15.15 -2.91 5.49
CA THR A 51 -16.35 -2.67 4.67
C THR A 51 -16.25 -1.38 3.85
N LYS A 52 -15.39 -0.44 4.25
CA LYS A 52 -15.25 0.87 3.59
C LYS A 52 -14.42 0.73 2.32
N ARG A 53 -15.03 1.03 1.16
CA ARG A 53 -14.38 1.01 -0.16
C ARG A 53 -13.05 1.76 -0.23
N ARG A 54 -12.87 2.83 0.55
CA ARG A 54 -11.63 3.63 0.59
C ARG A 54 -10.41 2.87 1.10
N TYR A 55 -10.59 1.75 1.80
CA TYR A 55 -9.50 0.93 2.34
C TYR A 55 -9.24 -0.34 1.52
N LEU A 56 -10.04 -0.61 0.48
CA LEU A 56 -9.83 -1.72 -0.45
C LEU A 56 -8.88 -1.27 -1.56
N SER A 57 -7.80 -2.02 -1.76
CA SER A 57 -6.87 -1.82 -2.87
C SER A 57 -6.99 -2.98 -3.85
N PRO A 58 -7.03 -2.76 -5.18
CA PRO A 58 -7.18 -3.84 -6.16
C PRO A 58 -6.11 -4.94 -6.09
N ARG A 59 -4.93 -4.60 -5.55
CA ARG A 59 -3.78 -5.50 -5.41
C ARG A 59 -3.56 -6.00 -3.98
N VAL A 60 -4.48 -5.72 -3.06
CA VAL A 60 -4.41 -6.19 -1.67
C VAL A 60 -5.70 -6.89 -1.33
N LEU A 61 -5.60 -8.19 -1.08
CA LEU A 61 -6.73 -9.01 -0.63
C LEU A 61 -6.56 -9.32 0.85
N ILE A 62 -7.61 -9.09 1.63
CA ILE A 62 -7.62 -9.42 3.06
C ILE A 62 -8.56 -10.60 3.26
N SER A 63 -7.97 -11.78 3.47
CA SER A 63 -8.69 -13.05 3.48
C SER A 63 -8.07 -14.02 4.48
N SER A 64 -8.85 -14.99 4.95
CA SER A 64 -8.35 -16.12 5.74
C SER A 64 -7.68 -17.18 4.86
N GLN A 65 -8.05 -17.25 3.58
CA GLN A 65 -7.51 -18.21 2.60
C GLN A 65 -6.75 -17.48 1.48
N PRO A 66 -5.67 -18.06 0.94
CA PRO A 66 -4.97 -17.48 -0.20
C PRO A 66 -5.91 -17.43 -1.41
N PRO A 67 -5.83 -16.37 -2.24
CA PRO A 67 -6.53 -16.33 -3.51
C PRO A 67 -5.97 -17.38 -4.48
N ASP A 68 -6.84 -17.90 -5.34
CA ASP A 68 -6.43 -18.70 -6.48
C ASP A 68 -5.55 -17.84 -7.43
N GLU A 69 -4.55 -18.44 -8.07
CA GLU A 69 -3.45 -17.75 -8.76
C GLU A 69 -3.87 -16.84 -9.93
N GLU A 70 -5.09 -16.97 -10.46
CA GLU A 70 -5.61 -16.08 -11.51
C GLU A 70 -6.63 -15.06 -10.98
N PRO A 71 -6.55 -13.78 -11.38
CA PRO A 71 -7.72 -12.92 -11.34
C PRO A 71 -8.73 -13.50 -12.32
N ALA A 72 -9.64 -14.33 -11.82
CA ALA A 72 -10.76 -14.84 -12.59
C ALA A 72 -11.49 -13.64 -13.21
N GLY A 73 -11.27 -13.42 -14.50
CA GLY A 73 -12.06 -12.48 -15.28
C GLY A 73 -13.51 -12.90 -15.13
N THR A 74 -14.28 -12.09 -14.41
CA THR A 74 -15.75 -12.12 -14.26
C THR A 74 -16.42 -13.41 -14.74
N GLN A 75 -16.24 -14.51 -14.01
CA GLN A 75 -17.03 -15.72 -14.26
C GLN A 75 -18.35 -15.57 -13.52
N GLY A 76 -19.31 -14.93 -14.19
CA GLY A 76 -20.72 -15.02 -13.82
C GLY A 76 -21.12 -16.48 -13.71
N ALA A 77 -21.87 -16.81 -12.66
CA ALA A 77 -22.38 -18.13 -12.36
C ALA A 77 -23.03 -18.79 -13.60
N GLY A 78 -22.44 -19.88 -14.09
CA GLY A 78 -22.94 -20.58 -15.26
C GLY A 78 -22.07 -21.77 -15.66
N ARG A 79 -22.40 -22.94 -15.11
CA ARG A 79 -21.80 -24.27 -15.36
C ARG A 79 -21.70 -24.62 -16.87
N ARG A 80 -20.50 -24.49 -17.46
CA ARG A 80 -19.97 -25.33 -18.56
C ARG A 80 -18.44 -25.38 -18.45
N THR A 81 -17.87 -26.56 -18.20
CA THR A 81 -16.43 -26.81 -18.30
C THR A 81 -16.01 -26.66 -19.76
N ARG A 82 -15.64 -25.43 -20.14
CA ARG A 82 -14.94 -25.16 -21.39
C ARG A 82 -13.52 -25.67 -21.18
N ARG A 83 -13.09 -26.66 -21.96
CA ARG A 83 -11.67 -27.08 -22.01
C ARG A 83 -10.86 -25.81 -22.25
N GLY A 84 -10.09 -25.39 -21.24
CA GLY A 84 -9.26 -24.21 -21.33
C GLY A 84 -8.20 -24.46 -22.39
N ALA A 85 -8.42 -23.96 -23.60
CA ALA A 85 -7.29 -23.52 -24.39
C ALA A 85 -6.58 -22.51 -23.48
N GLY A 86 -5.35 -22.80 -23.06
CA GLY A 86 -4.53 -21.82 -22.34
C GLY A 86 -4.64 -20.48 -23.06
N GLN A 87 -4.68 -19.38 -22.30
CA GLN A 87 -4.74 -18.02 -22.83
C GLN A 87 -3.97 -17.96 -24.15
N PRO A 88 -4.60 -17.59 -25.28
CA PRO A 88 -3.88 -17.48 -26.54
C PRO A 88 -2.83 -16.40 -26.32
N GLN A 89 -1.62 -16.79 -25.95
CA GLN A 89 -0.47 -15.92 -25.99
C GLN A 89 -0.44 -15.43 -27.42
N HIS A 90 -0.81 -14.16 -27.61
CA HIS A 90 -1.01 -13.53 -28.90
C HIS A 90 0.16 -13.93 -29.79
N ARG A 91 -0.07 -14.79 -30.78
CA ARG A 91 0.99 -15.44 -31.53
C ARG A 91 1.91 -14.36 -32.13
N GLY A 92 3.18 -14.36 -31.74
CA GLY A 92 4.17 -13.36 -32.18
C GLY A 92 4.28 -12.11 -31.31
N VAL A 93 3.59 -12.00 -30.18
CA VAL A 93 3.74 -10.92 -29.20
C VAL A 93 4.56 -11.42 -28.02
N TYR A 94 5.72 -10.80 -27.79
CA TYR A 94 6.62 -11.13 -26.70
C TYR A 94 6.82 -9.90 -25.81
N SER A 95 6.91 -10.12 -24.50
CA SER A 95 7.27 -9.03 -23.59
C SER A 95 8.75 -8.71 -23.75
N VAL A 96 9.06 -7.41 -23.67
CA VAL A 96 10.44 -6.91 -23.73
C VAL A 96 11.26 -7.37 -22.51
N CYS A 97 10.58 -7.48 -21.36
CA CYS A 97 11.11 -8.06 -20.14
C CYS A 97 10.15 -9.16 -19.67
N GLU A 98 10.69 -10.29 -19.25
CA GLU A 98 9.88 -11.36 -18.66
C GLU A 98 9.51 -10.98 -17.22
N SER A 99 8.28 -11.29 -16.81
CA SER A 99 7.78 -10.95 -15.48
C SER A 99 6.91 -12.04 -14.92
N ILE A 100 6.98 -12.24 -13.60
CA ILE A 100 6.17 -13.21 -12.86
C ILE A 100 5.29 -12.43 -11.89
N SER A 101 4.00 -12.75 -11.83
CA SER A 101 3.06 -12.15 -10.88
C SER A 101 2.56 -13.21 -9.90
N VAL A 102 2.63 -12.92 -8.60
CA VAL A 102 2.26 -13.87 -7.53
C VAL A 102 1.56 -13.14 -6.40
N TRP A 103 0.63 -13.83 -5.75
CA TRP A 103 0.06 -13.40 -4.48
C TRP A 103 1.02 -13.70 -3.31
N VAL A 104 1.56 -12.64 -2.72
CA VAL A 104 2.51 -12.71 -1.60
C VAL A 104 1.76 -12.52 -0.28
N GLY A 105 1.64 -13.57 0.52
CA GLY A 105 1.00 -13.54 1.84
C GLY A 105 1.96 -13.45 3.03
N ASN A 106 3.26 -13.65 2.81
CA ASN A 106 4.31 -13.66 3.84
C ASN A 106 5.13 -12.37 3.89
N LYS A 107 4.54 -11.24 3.46
CA LYS A 107 5.21 -9.93 3.46
C LYS A 107 5.22 -9.35 4.88
N THR A 108 6.40 -9.17 5.46
CA THR A 108 6.58 -8.66 6.83
C THR A 108 7.07 -7.22 6.90
N LYS A 109 7.72 -6.74 5.83
CA LYS A 109 8.32 -5.40 5.77
C LYS A 109 7.95 -4.72 4.46
N ALA A 110 7.77 -3.40 4.52
CA ALA A 110 7.55 -2.57 3.35
C ALA A 110 8.03 -1.13 3.59
N THR A 111 8.14 -0.34 2.53
CA THR A 111 8.45 1.08 2.60
C THR A 111 7.16 1.88 2.46
N ASP A 112 6.88 2.80 3.39
CA ASP A 112 5.76 3.73 3.32
C ASP A 112 6.00 4.84 2.28
N ILE A 113 4.96 5.58 1.90
CA ILE A 113 5.05 6.76 1.02
C ILE A 113 6.01 7.83 1.55
N SER A 114 6.15 7.91 2.88
CA SER A 114 7.08 8.80 3.57
C SER A 114 8.55 8.33 3.49
N GLY A 115 8.83 7.18 2.87
CA GLY A 115 10.17 6.58 2.78
C GLY A 115 10.61 5.77 4.00
N ASN A 116 9.78 5.69 5.04
CA ASN A 116 10.09 4.93 6.26
C ASN A 116 9.88 3.43 6.05
N GLU A 117 10.74 2.61 6.65
CA GLU A 117 10.53 1.16 6.76
C GLU A 117 9.43 0.88 7.81
N VAL A 118 8.39 0.16 7.40
CA VAL A 118 7.24 -0.20 8.24
C VAL A 118 7.03 -1.70 8.24
N THR A 119 6.52 -2.22 9.36
CA THR A 119 6.21 -3.65 9.50
C THR A 119 4.80 -3.90 9.02
N VAL A 120 4.64 -4.79 8.04
CA VAL A 120 3.32 -5.26 7.58
C VAL A 120 2.82 -6.30 8.57
N LEU A 121 1.58 -6.15 9.04
CA LEU A 121 1.01 -7.09 9.99
C LEU A 121 0.74 -8.44 9.30
N PRO A 122 1.28 -9.56 9.83
CA PRO A 122 1.15 -10.88 9.21
C PRO A 122 -0.29 -11.38 9.28
N ASP A 123 -0.90 -11.25 10.46
CA ASP A 123 -2.27 -11.65 10.75
C ASP A 123 -2.99 -10.51 11.48
N VAL A 124 -4.29 -10.45 11.25
CA VAL A 124 -5.18 -9.42 11.78
C VAL A 124 -6.46 -10.11 12.25
N ASN A 125 -6.84 -9.89 13.51
CA ASN A 125 -8.05 -10.51 14.06
C ASN A 125 -9.26 -9.61 13.79
N ILE A 126 -10.24 -10.15 13.03
CA ILE A 126 -11.49 -9.46 12.69
C ILE A 126 -12.63 -10.43 13.01
N ASN A 127 -13.52 -10.03 13.93
CA ASN A 127 -14.64 -10.87 14.38
C ASN A 127 -14.20 -12.29 14.81
N ASN A 128 -13.13 -12.39 15.59
CA ASN A 128 -12.53 -13.66 16.04
C ASN A 128 -11.98 -14.55 14.91
N VAL A 129 -11.83 -14.03 13.70
CA VAL A 129 -11.21 -14.72 12.57
C VAL A 129 -9.90 -14.03 12.22
N ASN A 130 -8.81 -14.80 12.22
CA ASN A 130 -7.52 -14.32 11.74
C ASN A 130 -7.56 -14.20 10.21
N LYS A 131 -7.26 -13.00 9.71
CA LYS A 131 -7.13 -12.72 8.29
C LYS A 131 -5.71 -12.28 7.98
N LYS A 132 -5.23 -12.67 6.80
CA LYS A 132 -3.95 -12.28 6.23
C LYS A 132 -4.14 -11.23 5.14
N GLN A 133 -3.09 -10.46 4.92
CA GLN A 133 -3.00 -9.51 3.81
C GLN A 133 -2.18 -10.16 2.69
N TYR A 134 -2.81 -10.41 1.56
CA TYR A 134 -2.17 -10.91 0.35
C TYR A 134 -1.93 -9.77 -0.62
N PHE A 135 -0.70 -9.65 -1.12
CA PHE A 135 -0.28 -8.61 -2.05
C PHE A 135 -0.03 -9.20 -3.43
N PHE A 136 -0.67 -8.66 -4.47
CA PHE A 136 -0.41 -9.09 -5.84
C PHE A 136 0.81 -8.35 -6.40
N GLU A 137 1.97 -8.99 -6.26
CA GLU A 137 3.25 -8.44 -6.69
C GLU A 137 3.66 -9.00 -8.04
N THR A 138 4.20 -8.13 -8.90
CA THR A 138 4.77 -8.52 -10.20
C THR A 138 6.24 -8.15 -10.22
N THR A 139 7.11 -9.13 -10.42
CA THR A 139 8.57 -8.96 -10.43
C THR A 139 9.17 -9.36 -11.76
N CYS A 140 10.27 -8.70 -12.15
CA CYS A 140 11.09 -9.10 -13.28
C CYS A 140 11.64 -10.51 -13.08
N HIS A 141 11.45 -11.37 -14.08
CA HIS A 141 12.18 -12.62 -14.17
C HIS A 141 13.55 -12.32 -14.77
N SER A 142 14.61 -12.80 -14.11
CA SER A 142 15.95 -12.68 -14.68
C SER A 142 16.14 -13.81 -15.68
N ALA A 143 16.42 -13.47 -16.94
CA ALA A 143 16.70 -14.48 -17.95
C ALA A 143 17.92 -15.32 -17.54
N PRO A 144 17.86 -16.67 -17.58
CA PRO A 144 19.00 -17.53 -17.29
C PRO A 144 20.18 -17.33 -18.26
N SER A 145 19.91 -16.76 -19.43
CA SER A 145 20.78 -16.81 -20.60
C SER A 145 21.49 -15.48 -20.88
N GLY A 146 22.17 -14.89 -19.90
CA GLY A 146 23.32 -13.97 -20.10
C GLY A 146 23.12 -12.72 -21.00
N SER A 147 21.93 -12.48 -21.56
CA SER A 147 21.63 -11.31 -22.37
C SER A 147 21.39 -10.15 -21.42
N SER A 148 22.36 -9.25 -21.35
CA SER A 148 22.42 -8.15 -20.39
C SER A 148 21.38 -7.04 -20.62
N GLY A 149 20.37 -7.26 -21.48
CA GLY A 149 19.41 -6.24 -21.86
C GLY A 149 18.05 -6.77 -22.30
N CYS A 150 17.16 -5.82 -22.53
CA CYS A 150 15.77 -6.04 -22.91
C CYS A 150 15.62 -6.64 -24.31
N LEU A 151 14.62 -7.50 -24.51
CA LEU A 151 14.35 -8.15 -25.79
C LEU A 151 13.92 -7.16 -26.87
N GLY A 152 14.47 -7.29 -28.08
CA GLY A 152 14.11 -6.46 -29.24
C GLY A 152 14.71 -5.05 -29.25
N ILE A 153 15.57 -4.71 -28.29
CA ILE A 153 16.27 -3.41 -28.27
C ILE A 153 17.52 -3.45 -29.14
N ASP A 154 17.76 -2.37 -29.87
CA ASP A 154 18.99 -2.18 -30.63
C ASP A 154 20.18 -1.95 -29.69
N THR A 155 20.93 -3.02 -29.46
CA THR A 155 22.11 -3.04 -28.59
C THR A 155 23.30 -2.27 -29.17
N ARG A 156 23.27 -1.82 -30.44
CA ARG A 156 24.35 -0.99 -31.00
C ARG A 156 24.33 0.42 -30.41
N HIS A 157 23.14 0.98 -30.23
CA HIS A 157 22.97 2.38 -29.82
C HIS A 157 22.49 2.52 -28.37
N TRP A 158 21.91 1.47 -27.79
CA TRP A 158 21.30 1.52 -26.46
C TRP A 158 21.87 0.47 -25.51
N ASN A 159 22.10 0.88 -24.27
CA ASN A 159 22.15 -0.02 -23.13
C ASN A 159 20.72 -0.16 -22.60
N SER A 160 20.35 -1.36 -22.19
CA SER A 160 19.01 -1.62 -21.67
C SER A 160 19.07 -2.57 -20.48
N TYR A 161 18.15 -2.44 -19.53
CA TYR A 161 17.99 -3.39 -18.44
C TYR A 161 16.54 -3.42 -17.96
N CYS A 162 16.12 -4.57 -17.44
CA CYS A 162 14.79 -4.76 -16.87
C CYS A 162 14.80 -4.41 -15.39
N THR A 163 13.83 -3.64 -14.93
CA THR A 163 13.69 -3.27 -13.52
C THR A 163 12.24 -3.29 -13.06
N ASN A 164 12.04 -3.49 -11.75
CA ASN A 164 10.72 -3.48 -11.16
C ASN A 164 10.22 -2.04 -11.04
N SER A 165 9.03 -1.80 -11.55
CA SER A 165 8.24 -0.62 -11.21
C SER A 165 7.46 -0.87 -9.94
N HIS A 166 7.17 0.21 -9.21
CA HIS A 166 6.46 0.13 -7.94
C HIS A 166 5.19 0.96 -7.95
N THR A 167 4.24 0.58 -7.10
CA THR A 167 3.05 1.39 -6.79
C THR A 167 2.82 1.41 -5.29
N PHE A 168 1.99 2.36 -4.82
CA PHE A 168 1.59 2.45 -3.44
C PHE A 168 0.20 1.87 -3.23
N VAL A 169 0.08 0.92 -2.31
CA VAL A 169 -1.19 0.27 -1.94
C VAL A 169 -1.50 0.48 -0.47
N ARG A 170 -2.79 0.49 -0.12
CA ARG A 170 -3.18 0.58 1.30
C ARG A 170 -3.02 -0.77 1.97
N ALA A 171 -2.31 -0.77 3.10
CA ALA A 171 -2.11 -1.94 3.93
C ALA A 171 -2.15 -1.56 5.43
N LEU A 172 -2.50 -2.53 6.26
CA LEU A 172 -2.41 -2.41 7.70
C LEU A 172 -0.98 -2.69 8.14
N THR A 173 -0.35 -1.69 8.75
CA THR A 173 1.07 -1.71 9.12
C THR A 173 1.27 -1.23 10.55
N SER A 174 2.33 -1.69 11.19
CA SER A 174 2.83 -1.19 12.46
C SER A 174 4.10 -0.37 12.24
N PHE A 175 4.14 0.83 12.80
CA PHE A 175 5.32 1.69 12.82
C PHE A 175 5.37 2.42 14.16
N LYS A 176 6.50 2.34 14.87
CA LYS A 176 6.66 2.91 16.22
C LYS A 176 5.51 2.51 17.17
N ASN A 177 5.15 1.22 17.18
CA ASN A 177 4.06 0.64 17.95
C ASN A 177 2.65 1.16 17.60
N LEU A 178 2.50 1.92 16.50
CA LEU A 178 1.21 2.41 16.03
C LEU A 178 0.75 1.64 14.79
N VAL A 179 -0.34 0.89 14.98
CA VAL A 179 -1.05 0.18 13.91
C VAL A 179 -1.96 1.15 13.17
N ALA A 180 -1.73 1.32 11.88
CA ALA A 180 -2.55 2.19 11.03
C ALA A 180 -2.55 1.73 9.57
N TRP A 181 -3.55 2.20 8.83
CA TRP A 181 -3.58 2.12 7.37
C TRP A 181 -2.55 3.06 6.77
N ARG A 182 -1.58 2.53 6.05
CA ARG A 182 -0.53 3.30 5.37
C ARG A 182 -0.44 2.91 3.90
N LEU A 183 0.21 3.75 3.12
CA LEU A 183 0.46 3.51 1.70
C LEU A 183 1.84 2.90 1.55
N ILE A 184 1.89 1.59 1.32
CA ILE A 184 3.15 0.87 1.19
C ILE A 184 3.52 0.62 -0.26
N ARG A 185 4.82 0.61 -0.54
CA ARG A 185 5.40 0.30 -1.84
C ARG A 185 5.37 -1.21 -2.12
N ILE A 186 4.82 -1.61 -3.26
CA ILE A 186 4.85 -2.99 -3.79
C ILE A 186 5.31 -3.01 -5.25
N ASN A 187 5.87 -4.13 -5.73
CA ASN A 187 6.24 -4.30 -7.13
C ASN A 187 5.00 -4.54 -7.99
N VAL A 188 4.87 -3.81 -9.11
CA VAL A 188 3.62 -3.76 -9.89
C VAL A 188 3.77 -4.25 -11.33
N ALA A 189 4.96 -4.11 -11.91
CA ALA A 189 5.30 -4.56 -13.26
C ALA A 189 6.82 -4.57 -13.47
N CYS A 190 7.28 -5.33 -14.46
CA CYS A 190 8.66 -5.27 -14.95
C CYS A 190 8.73 -4.36 -16.19
N VAL A 191 9.61 -3.37 -16.17
CA VAL A 191 9.76 -2.40 -17.26
C VAL A 191 11.19 -2.39 -17.79
N CYS A 192 11.34 -2.14 -19.09
CA CYS A 192 12.63 -1.94 -19.71
C CYS A 192 13.07 -0.48 -19.58
N VAL A 193 14.28 -0.25 -19.08
CA VAL A 193 14.91 1.07 -19.02
C VAL A 193 16.01 1.13 -20.05
N LEU A 194 16.04 2.23 -20.82
CA LEU A 194 17.04 2.47 -21.86
C LEU A 194 17.98 3.60 -21.46
N SER A 195 19.25 3.47 -21.81
CA SER A 195 20.23 4.56 -21.78
C SER A 195 21.04 4.58 -23.07
N ARG A 196 21.25 5.77 -23.61
CA ARG A 196 21.97 5.93 -24.88
C ARG A 196 23.47 5.65 -24.65
N LYS A 197 24.08 4.82 -25.49
CA LYS A 197 25.54 4.67 -25.51
C LYS A 197 26.14 6.00 -25.98
N SER A 198 27.08 6.53 -25.19
CA SER A 198 27.81 7.73 -25.56
C SER A 198 28.57 7.48 -26.87
N TRP A 199 28.41 8.35 -27.86
CA TRP A 199 29.37 8.49 -28.95
C TRP A 199 30.63 9.14 -28.40
N ARG A 200 31.47 8.38 -27.67
CA ARG A 200 32.89 8.73 -27.58
C ARG A 200 33.62 7.73 -28.46
N GLN A 201 34.01 8.23 -29.63
CA GLN A 201 34.98 7.62 -30.54
C GLN A 201 36.33 7.48 -29.82
#